data_AF-A0A388TC99-F1
#
_entry.id   AF-A0A388TC99-F1
#
_cell.length_a   1.000
_cell.length_b   1.000
_cell.length_c   1.000
_cell.angle_alpha   90.00
_cell.angle_beta   90.00
_cell.angle_gamma   90.00
#
_symmetry.space_group_name_H-M   'P 1'
#
loop_
_entity.id
_entity.type
_entity.pdbx_description
1 polymer ?
#
loop_
_entity_poly.entity_id
_entity_poly.type
_entity_poly.pdbx_seq_one_letter_code
_entity_poly.pdbx_strand_id
1 'polypeptide(L)'
;MPNRREIEEKEARHRQKIKKTTLELDSKAAGERSAIAIRYDVEHDAAPVILAAGRGEFAEDILKIAEDHKIPFYEDKGLADLLLKLEVNTEVPPELYTLIAEVLAFIFRLDQMASKRERLYKRVKEMDDA
;
A
#
# COMPACT_ATOMS: atom_id res chain seq x y z
N MET A 1 -33.52 39.46 -11.26
CA MET A 1 -33.11 38.18 -11.90
C MET A 1 -31.62 38.00 -11.64
N PRO A 2 -31.18 36.90 -11.03
CA PRO A 2 -29.76 36.65 -10.80
C PRO A 2 -29.01 36.57 -12.14
N ASN A 3 -27.79 37.11 -12.18
CA ASN A 3 -27.01 37.19 -13.43
C ASN A 3 -26.32 35.85 -13.74
N ARG A 4 -26.03 35.58 -15.02
CA ARG A 4 -25.49 34.28 -15.48
C ARG A 4 -24.21 33.86 -14.76
N ARG A 5 -23.35 34.81 -14.40
CA ARG A 5 -22.12 34.59 -13.61
C ARG A 5 -22.39 34.14 -12.16
N GLU A 6 -23.45 34.66 -11.52
CA GLU A 6 -23.79 34.33 -10.13
C GLU A 6 -24.36 32.92 -9.99
N ILE A 7 -25.08 32.45 -11.02
CA ILE A 7 -25.63 31.09 -11.09
C ILE A 7 -24.49 30.08 -11.22
N GLU A 8 -23.53 30.34 -12.12
CA GLU A 8 -22.36 29.50 -12.33
C GLU A 8 -21.45 29.41 -11.09
N GLU A 9 -21.23 30.51 -10.38
CA GLU A 9 -20.44 30.52 -9.12
C GLU A 9 -21.12 29.74 -7.98
N LYS A 10 -22.45 29.90 -7.82
CA LYS A 10 -23.22 29.15 -6.82
C LYS A 10 -23.19 27.65 -7.10
N GLU A 11 -23.32 27.25 -8.36
CA GLU A 11 -23.24 25.85 -8.77
C GLU A 11 -21.83 25.27 -8.63
N ALA A 12 -20.78 26.04 -8.96
CA ALA A 12 -19.40 25.61 -8.79
C ALA A 12 -19.08 25.34 -7.31
N ARG A 13 -19.47 26.25 -6.40
CA ARG A 13 -19.34 26.04 -4.96
C ARG A 13 -20.15 24.85 -4.47
N HIS A 14 -21.36 24.65 -5.00
CA HIS A 14 -22.22 23.54 -4.60
C HIS A 14 -21.66 22.19 -5.09
N ARG A 15 -21.19 22.10 -6.34
CA ARG A 15 -20.51 20.92 -6.90
C ARG A 15 -19.23 20.59 -6.13
N GLN A 16 -18.44 21.61 -5.79
CA GLN A 16 -17.19 21.42 -5.06
C GLN A 16 -17.44 20.97 -3.62
N LYS A 17 -18.49 21.50 -2.97
CA LYS A 17 -18.91 21.10 -1.63
C LYS A 17 -19.45 19.66 -1.62
N ILE A 18 -20.27 19.28 -2.59
CA ILE A 18 -20.75 17.89 -2.74
C ILE A 18 -19.57 16.95 -2.97
N LYS A 19 -18.66 17.26 -3.90
CA LYS A 19 -17.51 16.39 -4.22
C LYS A 19 -16.57 16.20 -3.02
N LYS A 20 -16.36 17.25 -2.21
CA LYS A 20 -15.59 17.18 -0.96
C LYS A 20 -16.30 16.34 0.10
N THR A 21 -17.60 16.56 0.29
CA THR A 21 -18.41 15.83 1.29
C THR A 21 -18.58 14.35 0.94
N THR A 22 -18.69 13.98 -0.34
CA THR A 22 -18.73 12.56 -0.76
C THR A 22 -17.41 11.86 -0.48
N LEU A 23 -16.27 12.51 -0.79
CA LEU A 23 -14.93 11.95 -0.53
C LEU A 23 -14.65 11.75 0.98
N GLU A 24 -15.12 12.68 1.82
CA GLU A 24 -15.04 12.59 3.29
C GLU A 24 -15.97 11.52 3.90
N LEU A 25 -17.07 11.16 3.21
CA LEU A 25 -18.00 10.12 3.66
C LEU A 25 -17.47 8.72 3.34
N ASP A 26 -16.88 8.53 2.16
CA ASP A 26 -16.29 7.26 1.73
C ASP A 26 -15.09 6.88 2.61
N SER A 27 -14.28 7.87 3.02
CA SER A 27 -13.15 7.66 3.93
C SER A 27 -13.56 7.35 5.38
N LYS A 28 -14.76 7.76 5.80
CA LYS A 28 -15.26 7.55 7.16
C LYS A 28 -16.06 6.25 7.32
N ALA A 29 -16.57 5.69 6.22
CA ALA A 29 -17.34 4.44 6.19
C ALA A 29 -16.46 3.19 6.01
N ALA A 30 -15.29 3.33 5.35
CA ALA A 30 -14.22 2.34 5.42
C ALA A 30 -13.48 2.54 6.75
N GLY A 31 -13.49 1.54 7.64
CA GLY A 31 -12.73 1.63 8.90
C GLY A 31 -11.28 2.05 8.64
N GLU A 32 -10.72 2.88 9.54
CA GLU A 32 -9.40 3.49 9.36
C GLU A 32 -8.38 2.45 8.89
N ARG A 33 -7.86 2.64 7.66
CA ARG A 33 -6.84 1.74 7.10
C ARG A 33 -5.62 1.72 7.98
N SER A 34 -4.97 0.58 8.02
CA SER A 34 -3.78 0.33 8.82
C SER A 34 -2.69 -0.16 7.88
N ALA A 35 -1.50 0.41 7.99
CA ALA A 35 -0.37 0.06 7.15
C ALA A 35 0.91 -0.02 7.96
N ILE A 36 1.76 -0.97 7.60
CA ILE A 36 3.06 -1.21 8.20
C ILE A 36 4.06 -1.48 7.09
N ALA A 37 5.24 -0.88 7.22
CA ALA A 37 6.39 -1.15 6.36
C ALA A 37 7.43 -1.97 7.13
N ILE A 38 7.85 -3.07 6.53
CA ILE A 38 8.86 -3.98 7.09
C ILE A 38 10.03 -4.05 6.11
N ARG A 39 11.25 -4.07 6.64
CA ARG A 39 12.47 -4.38 5.90
C ARG A 39 13.09 -5.65 6.45
N TYR A 40 13.66 -6.45 5.58
CA TYR A 40 14.54 -7.54 6.00
C TYR A 40 15.70 -7.67 5.02
N ASP A 41 16.89 -7.37 5.50
CA ASP A 41 18.15 -7.66 4.82
C ASP A 41 18.77 -8.93 5.39
N VAL A 42 18.75 -10.02 4.63
CA VAL A 42 19.25 -11.34 5.07
C VAL A 42 20.74 -11.36 5.44
N GLU A 43 21.54 -10.41 4.94
CA GLU A 43 22.98 -10.36 5.19
C GLU A 43 23.31 -9.53 6.44
N HIS A 44 22.45 -8.58 6.82
CA HIS A 44 22.76 -7.57 7.83
C HIS A 44 21.79 -7.55 9.02
N ASP A 45 20.52 -7.90 8.80
CA ASP A 45 19.49 -7.85 9.84
C ASP A 45 19.36 -9.26 10.48
N ALA A 46 19.39 -9.33 11.82
CA ALA A 46 19.15 -10.58 12.54
C ALA A 46 17.67 -11.03 12.45
N ALA A 47 16.77 -10.07 12.24
CA ALA A 47 15.35 -10.26 12.11
C ALA A 47 14.71 -9.13 11.28
N PRO A 48 13.52 -9.33 10.69
CA PRO A 48 12.79 -8.27 10.01
C PRO A 48 12.56 -7.07 10.95
N VAL A 49 12.74 -5.86 10.43
CA VAL A 49 12.63 -4.60 11.19
C VAL A 49 11.42 -3.81 10.72
N ILE A 50 10.67 -3.25 11.67
CA ILE A 50 9.55 -2.36 11.38
C ILE A 50 10.10 -0.98 11.08
N LEU A 51 9.86 -0.46 9.87
CA LEU A 51 10.31 0.89 9.48
C LEU A 51 9.25 1.95 9.72
N ALA A 52 7.98 1.61 9.51
CA ALA A 52 6.85 2.51 9.69
C ALA A 52 5.59 1.74 10.08
N ALA A 53 4.72 2.39 10.84
CA ALA A 53 3.46 1.83 11.32
C ALA A 53 2.45 2.97 11.48
N GLY A 54 1.25 2.83 10.93
CA GLY A 54 0.28 3.92 10.88
C GLY A 54 -1.17 3.49 10.72
N ARG A 55 -2.08 4.40 11.07
CA ARG A 55 -3.53 4.30 10.84
C ARG A 55 -4.05 5.56 10.13
N GLY A 56 -5.19 5.42 9.45
CA GLY A 56 -5.89 6.54 8.79
C GLY A 56 -5.01 7.21 7.73
N GLU A 57 -4.93 8.54 7.75
CA GLU A 57 -4.16 9.32 6.77
C GLU A 57 -2.68 8.91 6.72
N PHE A 58 -2.06 8.60 7.86
CA PHE A 58 -0.66 8.19 7.89
C PHE A 58 -0.45 6.80 7.24
N ALA A 59 -1.46 5.92 7.32
CA ALA A 59 -1.41 4.64 6.61
C ALA A 59 -1.47 4.85 5.09
N GLU A 60 -2.30 5.78 4.62
CA GLU A 60 -2.38 6.15 3.20
C GLU A 60 -1.04 6.71 2.70
N ASP A 61 -0.35 7.53 3.49
CA ASP A 61 0.99 8.04 3.15
C ASP A 61 2.02 6.91 3.01
N ILE A 62 2.02 5.94 3.94
CA ILE A 62 2.90 4.77 3.85
C ILE A 62 2.64 3.98 2.56
N LEU A 63 1.36 3.72 2.26
CA LEU A 63 0.97 2.97 1.06
C LEU A 63 1.36 3.72 -0.21
N LYS A 64 1.17 5.03 -0.25
CA LYS A 64 1.56 5.87 -1.40
C LYS A 64 3.07 5.84 -1.63
N ILE A 65 3.88 5.98 -0.58
CA ILE A 65 5.34 5.90 -0.70
C ILE A 65 5.76 4.53 -1.25
N ALA A 66 5.14 3.46 -0.75
CA ALA A 66 5.41 2.12 -1.23
C ALA A 66 5.01 1.93 -2.70
N GLU A 67 3.88 2.49 -3.15
CA GLU A 67 3.47 2.46 -4.56
C GLU A 67 4.46 3.20 -5.46
N ASP A 68 4.86 4.41 -5.06
CA ASP A 68 5.84 5.24 -5.78
C ASP A 68 7.19 4.51 -5.96
N HIS A 69 7.57 3.70 -4.97
CA HIS A 69 8.82 2.92 -4.97
C HIS A 69 8.63 1.47 -5.45
N LYS A 70 7.43 1.09 -5.89
CA LYS A 70 7.07 -0.28 -6.33
C LYS A 70 7.38 -1.36 -5.29
N ILE A 71 7.19 -1.02 -4.02
CA ILE A 71 7.28 -1.96 -2.90
C ILE A 71 6.01 -2.82 -2.91
N PRO A 72 6.13 -4.16 -2.83
CA PRO A 72 4.98 -5.06 -2.87
C PRO A 72 4.08 -4.90 -1.64
N PHE A 73 2.77 -5.08 -1.85
CA PHE A 73 1.76 -5.05 -0.79
C PHE A 73 1.27 -6.45 -0.44
N TYR A 74 0.97 -6.64 0.85
CA TYR A 74 0.26 -7.80 1.36
C TYR A 74 -0.88 -7.32 2.25
N GLU A 75 -2.12 -7.61 1.86
CA GLU A 75 -3.31 -7.14 2.57
C GLU A 75 -3.80 -8.21 3.55
N ASP A 76 -3.57 -7.97 4.84
CA ASP A 76 -4.14 -8.76 5.93
C ASP A 76 -4.41 -7.84 7.12
N LYS A 77 -5.69 -7.63 7.41
CA LYS A 77 -6.12 -6.76 8.51
C LYS A 77 -5.65 -7.26 9.87
N GLY A 78 -5.70 -8.57 10.12
CA GLY A 78 -5.35 -9.15 11.41
C GLY A 78 -3.85 -9.04 11.68
N LEU A 79 -3.03 -9.31 10.66
CA LEU A 79 -1.58 -9.15 10.71
C LEU A 79 -1.19 -7.68 10.90
N ALA A 80 -1.79 -6.77 10.13
CA ALA A 80 -1.54 -5.34 10.27
C ALA A 80 -1.89 -4.85 11.69
N ASP A 81 -3.07 -5.20 12.22
CA ASP A 81 -3.48 -4.82 13.57
C ASP A 81 -2.60 -5.44 14.67
N LEU A 82 -2.07 -6.65 14.45
CA LEU A 82 -1.15 -7.31 15.37
C LEU A 82 0.20 -6.58 15.41
N LEU A 83 0.80 -6.35 14.25
CA LEU A 83 2.11 -5.72 14.12
C LEU A 83 2.07 -4.23 14.48
N LEU A 84 0.92 -3.57 14.38
CA LEU A 84 0.74 -2.16 14.78
C LEU A 84 0.97 -1.92 16.27
N LYS A 85 1.00 -3.00 17.08
CA LYS A 85 1.29 -2.94 18.51
C LYS A 85 2.79 -2.87 18.81
N LEU A 86 3.62 -3.09 17.80
CA LEU A 86 5.06 -3.07 17.92
C LEU A 86 5.60 -1.66 17.65
N GLU A 87 6.77 -1.37 18.20
CA GLU A 87 7.44 -0.08 18.00
C GLU A 87 8.09 -0.01 16.62
N VAL A 88 8.24 1.22 16.12
CA VAL A 88 9.01 1.47 14.89
C VAL A 88 10.50 1.43 15.20
N ASN A 89 11.29 1.02 14.21
CA ASN A 89 12.73 0.77 14.31
C ASN A 89 13.12 -0.34 15.30
N THR A 90 12.19 -1.25 15.61
CA THR A 90 12.47 -2.47 16.36
C THR A 90 12.36 -3.70 15.48
N GLU A 91 13.12 -4.73 15.86
CA GLU A 91 13.00 -6.06 15.28
C GLU A 91 11.63 -6.67 15.61
N VAL A 92 11.09 -7.43 14.66
CA VAL A 92 9.90 -8.25 14.89
C VAL A 92 10.23 -9.29 15.98
N PRO A 93 9.33 -9.56 16.93
CA PRO A 93 9.58 -10.59 17.94
C PRO A 93 9.62 -12.02 17.37
N PRO A 94 10.39 -12.93 17.98
CA PRO A 94 10.52 -14.32 17.51
C PRO A 94 9.20 -15.08 17.37
N GLU A 95 8.23 -14.81 18.23
CA GLU A 95 6.90 -15.41 18.19
C GLU A 95 6.12 -15.10 16.90
N LEU A 96 6.50 -14.05 16.16
CA LEU A 96 5.88 -13.66 14.90
C LEU A 96 6.69 -14.08 13.65
N TYR A 97 7.87 -14.70 13.82
CA TYR A 97 8.75 -15.05 12.70
C TYR A 97 8.09 -15.97 11.69
N THR A 98 7.37 -17.00 12.14
CA THR A 98 6.68 -17.93 11.23
C THR A 98 5.69 -17.20 10.33
N LEU A 99 4.95 -16.25 10.90
CA LEU A 99 3.94 -15.48 10.19
C LEU A 99 4.57 -14.53 9.15
N ILE A 100 5.65 -13.82 9.54
CA ILE A 100 6.38 -12.95 8.61
C ILE A 100 7.07 -13.76 7.51
N ALA A 101 7.66 -14.91 7.85
CA ALA A 101 8.32 -15.79 6.88
C ALA A 101 7.34 -16.29 5.81
N GLU A 102 6.09 -16.59 6.17
CA GLU A 102 5.05 -16.99 5.23
C GLU A 102 4.75 -15.87 4.22
N VAL A 103 4.58 -14.63 4.71
CA VAL A 103 4.34 -13.45 3.87
C VAL A 103 5.52 -13.20 2.93
N LEU A 104 6.76 -13.20 3.45
CA LEU A 104 7.96 -12.98 2.65
C LEU A 104 8.13 -14.08 1.59
N ALA A 105 7.89 -15.35 1.95
CA ALA A 105 7.96 -16.46 1.01
C ALA A 105 6.89 -16.34 -0.09
N PHE A 106 5.70 -15.85 0.25
CA PHE A 106 4.65 -15.58 -0.74
C PHE A 106 5.07 -14.48 -1.73
N ILE A 107 5.55 -13.34 -1.23
CA ILE A 107 6.00 -12.22 -2.06
C ILE A 107 7.18 -12.65 -2.96
N PHE A 108 8.16 -13.36 -2.41
CA PHE A 108 9.30 -13.85 -3.18
C PHE A 108 8.89 -14.78 -4.33
N ARG A 109 7.92 -15.69 -4.08
CA ARG A 109 7.39 -16.55 -5.16
C ARG A 109 6.70 -15.74 -6.26
N LEU A 110 5.91 -14.73 -5.90
CA LEU A 110 5.26 -13.87 -6.87
C LEU A 110 6.26 -13.12 -7.74
N ASP A 111 7.31 -12.57 -7.14
CA ASP A 111 8.36 -11.85 -7.85
C ASP A 111 9.14 -12.75 -8.82
N GLN A 112 9.47 -13.98 -8.39
CA GLN A 112 10.09 -14.99 -9.24
C GLN A 112 9.22 -15.38 -10.43
N MET A 113 7.91 -15.54 -10.21
CA MET A 113 6.95 -15.85 -11.28
C MET A 113 6.81 -14.69 -12.27
N ALA A 114 6.75 -13.45 -11.78
CA ALA A 114 6.71 -12.26 -12.62
C ALA A 114 7.97 -12.15 -13.50
N SER A 115 9.14 -12.31 -12.89
CA SER A 115 10.44 -12.31 -13.57
C SER A 115 10.56 -13.40 -14.63
N LYS A 116 10.08 -14.61 -14.35
CA LYS A 116 10.08 -15.73 -15.32
C LYS A 116 9.17 -15.44 -16.50
N ARG A 117 7.99 -14.86 -16.26
CA ARG A 117 7.01 -14.51 -17.29
C ARG A 117 7.53 -13.42 -18.23
N GLU A 118 8.19 -12.40 -17.69
CA GLU A 118 8.85 -11.34 -18.47
C GLU A 118 9.90 -11.92 -19.44
N ARG A 119 10.74 -12.84 -18.96
CA ARG A 119 11.77 -13.51 -19.79
C ARG A 119 11.16 -14.35 -20.91
N LEU A 120 10.03 -15.02 -20.65
CA LEU A 120 9.32 -15.81 -21.66
C LEU A 120 8.72 -14.91 -22.74
N TYR A 121 8.08 -13.80 -22.36
CA TYR A 121 7.51 -12.85 -23.34
C TYR A 121 8.58 -12.25 -24.26
N LYS A 122 9.74 -11.86 -23.71
CA LYS A 122 10.85 -11.36 -24.52
C LYS A 122 11.34 -12.39 -25.54
N ARG A 123 11.50 -13.64 -25.12
CA ARG A 123 11.94 -14.73 -26.00
C ARG A 123 10.94 -15.04 -27.12
N VAL A 124 9.64 -15.07 -26.82
CA VAL A 124 8.60 -15.32 -27.84
C VAL A 124 8.60 -14.19 -28.87
N LYS A 125 8.67 -12.94 -28.42
CA LYS A 125 8.74 -11.78 -29.31
C LYS A 125 9.98 -11.81 -30.22
N GLU A 126 11.13 -12.15 -29.66
CA GLU A 126 12.38 -12.30 -30.44
C GLU A 126 12.33 -13.44 -31.47
N MET A 127 11.49 -14.45 -31.26
CA MET A 127 11.28 -15.55 -32.22
C MET A 127 10.29 -15.19 -33.33
N ASP A 128 9.29 -14.34 -33.05
CA ASP A 128 8.33 -13.86 -34.05
C ASP A 128 8.93 -12.76 -34.95
N ASP A 129 9.93 -12.02 -34.45
CA ASP A 129 10.64 -10.95 -35.17
C ASP A 129 11.86 -11.46 -35.98
N ALA A 130 12.19 -12.77 -35.94
CA ALA A 130 13.35 -13.40 -36.59
C ALA A 130 12.96 -14.28 -37.78
#